data_AF-A0A226D4A3-F1
#
_entry.id   AF-A0A226D4A3-F1
#
_cell.length_a   1.000
_cell.length_b   1.000
_cell.length_c   1.000
_cell.angle_alpha   90.00
_cell.angle_beta   90.00
_cell.angle_gamma   90.00
#
_symmetry.space_group_name_H-M   'P 1'
#
loop_
_entity.id
_entity.type
_entity.pdbx_description
1 polymer ?
#
loop_
_entity_poly.entity_id
_entity_poly.type
_entity_poly.pdbx_seq_one_letter_code
_entity_poly.pdbx_strand_id
1 'polypeptide(L)'
;MVGVVLHGLILAALTFPTFAPIIPILLDNADPTYFLLRNVNFLPSHLKLMVRILLTIAIVSQLSIAGIGFVIIFSNVLLLMAISFRSITPLNPCKSEFFEFFPPYRQLQIINRVWNNTCYLATSFALFFPLALGVLLGYTLIKLSCTISIPMTFIFAALFLGGVSIAHFTVPVMVEITIRSRDFKRTWKSCSLSAYGEKQIKSCDTLRVYLGGFCVVSEKSRGIFFSMVMYYTLSLIIAL
;
A
#
# COMPACT_ATOMS: atom_id res chain seq x y z
N MET A 1 2.56 11.81 -13.78
CA MET A 1 2.95 11.74 -12.35
C MET A 1 3.20 10.31 -11.86
N VAL A 2 2.29 9.35 -12.09
CA VAL A 2 2.47 7.94 -11.69
C VAL A 2 3.81 7.34 -12.16
N GLY A 3 4.20 7.61 -13.42
CA GLY A 3 5.48 7.15 -13.96
C GLY A 3 6.70 7.63 -13.16
N VAL A 4 6.74 8.91 -12.75
CA VAL A 4 7.85 9.47 -11.95
C VAL A 4 7.94 8.79 -10.58
N VAL A 5 6.79 8.52 -9.97
CA VAL A 5 6.72 7.84 -8.66
C VAL A 5 7.23 6.41 -8.77
N LEU A 6 6.83 5.67 -9.81
CA LEU A 6 7.31 4.31 -10.06
C LEU A 6 8.82 4.27 -10.30
N HIS A 7 9.37 5.21 -11.09
CA HIS A 7 10.82 5.31 -11.30
C HIS A 7 11.55 5.65 -9.99
N GLY A 8 11.00 6.55 -9.17
CA GLY A 8 11.53 6.86 -7.85
C GLY A 8 11.53 5.65 -6.92
N LEU A 9 10.47 4.83 -6.94
CA LEU A 9 10.41 3.59 -6.17
C LEU A 9 11.48 2.58 -6.62
N ILE A 10 11.68 2.40 -7.93
CA ILE A 10 12.72 1.52 -8.47
C ILE A 10 14.10 1.97 -7.98
N LEU A 11 14.41 3.27 -8.10
CA LEU A 11 15.67 3.82 -7.61
C LEU A 11 15.82 3.62 -6.10
N ALA A 12 14.75 3.82 -5.33
CA ALA A 12 14.76 3.59 -3.90
C ALA A 12 15.08 2.13 -3.58
N ALA A 13 14.43 1.15 -4.21
CA ALA A 13 14.72 -0.27 -3.97
C ALA A 13 16.12 -0.72 -4.37
N LEU A 14 16.76 -0.04 -5.33
CA LEU A 14 18.15 -0.31 -5.69
C LEU A 14 19.12 0.29 -4.66
N THR A 15 18.78 1.45 -4.09
CA THR A 15 19.64 2.16 -3.13
C THR A 15 19.47 1.67 -1.68
N PHE A 16 18.28 1.26 -1.26
CA PHE A 16 18.04 0.77 0.11
C PHE A 16 19.00 -0.37 0.54
N PRO A 17 19.19 -1.44 -0.25
CA PRO A 17 20.08 -2.54 0.12
C PRO A 17 21.55 -2.14 0.18
N THR A 18 21.97 -1.08 -0.53
CA THR A 18 23.37 -0.61 -0.49
C THR A 18 23.66 0.26 0.74
N PHE A 19 22.65 0.97 1.27
CA PHE A 19 22.78 1.77 2.49
C PHE A 19 22.48 0.99 3.78
N ALA A 20 21.65 -0.05 3.73
CA ALA A 20 21.32 -0.85 4.91
C ALA A 20 22.53 -1.44 5.68
N PRO A 21 23.63 -1.87 5.04
CA PRO A 21 24.84 -2.34 5.72
C PRO A 21 25.51 -1.33 6.63
N ILE A 22 25.23 -0.04 6.48
CA ILE A 22 25.77 0.98 7.37
C ILE A 22 25.26 0.77 8.81
N ILE A 23 24.07 0.16 8.97
CA ILE A 23 23.47 -0.10 10.29
C ILE A 23 24.35 -1.03 11.13
N PRO A 24 24.68 -2.28 10.71
CA PRO A 24 25.57 -3.13 11.50
C PRO A 24 26.98 -2.56 11.68
N ILE A 25 27.44 -1.65 10.81
CA ILE A 25 28.76 -1.02 10.94
C ILE A 25 28.77 0.05 12.04
N LEU A 26 27.73 0.90 12.09
CA LEU A 26 27.68 2.05 13.00
C LEU A 26 26.95 1.75 14.31
N LEU A 27 26.00 0.81 14.30
CA LEU A 27 25.04 0.58 15.38
C LEU A 27 24.97 -0.90 15.73
N ASP A 28 26.04 -1.40 16.36
CA ASP A 28 26.23 -2.83 16.62
C ASP A 28 25.06 -3.49 17.37
N ASN A 29 24.43 -2.74 18.30
CA ASN A 29 23.33 -3.19 19.15
C ASN A 29 21.92 -2.96 18.58
N ALA A 30 21.79 -2.20 17.48
CA ALA A 30 20.48 -1.87 16.91
C ALA A 30 20.06 -2.82 15.79
N ASP A 31 21.01 -3.55 15.21
CA ASP A 31 20.75 -4.49 14.12
C ASP A 31 20.25 -5.85 14.67
N PRO A 32 19.07 -6.35 14.25
CA PRO A 32 18.52 -7.62 14.69
C PRO A 32 19.46 -8.82 14.48
N THR A 33 20.32 -8.78 13.45
CA THR A 33 21.25 -9.88 13.17
C THR A 33 22.36 -10.00 14.21
N TYR A 34 22.58 -8.97 15.04
CA TYR A 34 23.41 -9.05 16.24
C TYR A 34 22.96 -10.18 17.17
N PHE A 35 21.65 -10.27 17.44
CA PHE A 35 21.10 -11.26 18.36
C PHE A 35 21.25 -12.70 17.85
N LEU A 36 21.32 -12.89 16.54
CA LEU A 36 21.55 -14.19 15.92
C LEU A 36 22.99 -14.66 16.10
N LEU A 37 23.96 -13.74 16.06
CA LEU A 37 25.39 -14.07 16.03
C LEU A 37 26.14 -13.79 17.34
N ARG A 38 25.50 -13.14 18.33
CA ARG A 38 26.13 -12.81 19.62
C ARG A 38 26.64 -14.05 20.35
N ASN A 39 25.91 -15.16 20.29
CA ASN A 39 26.23 -16.40 21.02
C ASN A 39 27.25 -17.31 20.29
N VAL A 40 27.69 -16.92 19.08
CA VAL A 40 28.57 -17.74 18.24
C VAL A 40 30.03 -17.49 18.61
N ASN A 41 30.55 -18.14 19.65
CA ASN A 41 31.88 -17.81 20.21
C ASN A 41 33.06 -18.26 19.33
N PHE A 42 32.87 -19.19 18.40
CA PHE A 42 33.95 -19.70 17.56
C PHE A 42 34.34 -18.76 16.40
N LEU A 43 33.49 -17.78 16.06
CA LEU A 43 33.70 -16.93 14.89
C LEU A 43 34.42 -15.62 15.28
N PRO A 44 35.53 -15.24 14.62
CA PRO A 44 36.18 -13.94 14.79
C PRO A 44 35.22 -12.76 14.60
N SER A 45 35.46 -11.66 15.33
CA SER A 45 34.62 -10.45 15.28
C SER A 45 34.45 -9.89 13.86
N HIS A 46 35.53 -9.83 13.07
CA HIS A 46 35.47 -9.37 11.67
C HIS A 46 34.60 -10.25 10.79
N LEU A 47 34.68 -11.58 10.96
CA LEU A 47 33.83 -12.51 10.22
C LEU A 47 32.36 -12.39 10.65
N LYS A 48 32.08 -12.19 11.94
CA LYS A 48 30.71 -11.89 12.40
C LYS A 48 30.15 -10.65 11.70
N LEU A 49 30.91 -9.55 11.65
CA LEU A 49 30.49 -8.33 10.99
C LEU A 49 30.24 -8.53 9.48
N MET A 50 31.15 -9.22 8.77
CA MET A 50 30.96 -9.53 7.35
C MET A 50 29.70 -10.35 7.09
N VAL A 51 29.45 -11.38 7.91
CA VAL A 51 28.24 -12.20 7.80
C VAL A 51 26.98 -11.35 8.04
N ARG A 52 26.99 -10.45 9.04
CA ARG A 52 25.86 -9.54 9.31
C ARG A 52 25.58 -8.58 8.16
N ILE A 53 26.63 -8.01 7.57
CA ILE A 53 26.52 -7.15 6.39
C ILE A 53 25.88 -7.93 5.24
N LEU A 54 26.39 -9.11 4.90
CA LEU A 54 25.86 -9.93 3.81
C LEU A 54 24.41 -10.35 4.04
N LEU A 55 24.06 -10.77 5.26
CA LEU A 55 22.68 -11.08 5.65
C LEU A 55 21.76 -9.87 5.50
N THR A 56 22.21 -8.70 5.95
CA THR A 56 21.44 -7.45 5.85
C THR A 56 21.19 -7.06 4.39
N ILE A 57 22.21 -7.10 3.53
CA ILE A 57 22.06 -6.84 2.08
C ILE A 57 21.06 -7.81 1.48
N ALA A 58 21.21 -9.12 1.74
CA ALA A 58 20.36 -10.14 1.16
C ALA A 58 18.89 -9.98 1.58
N ILE A 59 18.64 -9.81 2.88
CA ILE A 59 17.28 -9.64 3.43
C ILE A 59 16.65 -8.36 2.89
N VAL A 60 17.36 -7.23 2.97
CA VAL A 60 16.81 -5.94 2.52
C VAL A 60 16.57 -5.95 1.01
N SER A 61 17.49 -6.52 0.22
CA SER A 61 17.30 -6.68 -1.23
C SER A 61 16.06 -7.51 -1.55
N GLN A 62 15.89 -8.67 -0.91
CA GLN A 62 14.71 -9.52 -1.12
C GLN A 62 13.41 -8.80 -0.74
N LEU A 63 13.40 -8.09 0.40
CA LEU A 63 12.24 -7.31 0.83
C LEU A 63 11.95 -6.15 -0.12
N SER A 64 12.97 -5.45 -0.62
CA SER A 64 12.81 -4.36 -1.59
C SER A 64 12.25 -4.87 -2.92
N ILE A 65 12.77 -5.98 -3.45
CA ILE A 65 12.27 -6.60 -4.69
C ILE A 65 10.83 -7.08 -4.50
N ALA A 66 10.53 -7.78 -3.40
CA ALA A 66 9.18 -8.26 -3.10
C ALA A 66 8.20 -7.10 -2.93
N GLY A 67 8.60 -6.04 -2.22
CA GLY A 67 7.81 -4.84 -2.00
C GLY A 67 7.47 -4.12 -3.31
N ILE A 68 8.45 -3.91 -4.20
CA ILE A 68 8.19 -3.33 -5.52
C ILE A 68 7.30 -4.23 -6.36
N GLY A 69 7.60 -5.52 -6.42
CA GLY A 69 6.80 -6.49 -7.19
C GLY A 69 5.34 -6.45 -6.74
N PHE A 70 5.12 -6.42 -5.43
CA PHE A 70 3.78 -6.25 -4.86
C PHE A 70 3.13 -4.94 -5.30
N VAL A 71 3.80 -3.78 -5.19
CA VAL A 71 3.24 -2.48 -5.60
C VAL A 71 2.91 -2.43 -7.08
N ILE A 72 3.71 -3.04 -7.95
CA ILE A 72 3.47 -3.11 -9.40
C ILE A 72 2.23 -3.96 -9.68
N ILE A 73 2.18 -5.19 -9.17
CA ILE A 73 1.02 -6.09 -9.33
C ILE A 73 -0.23 -5.38 -8.80
N PHE A 74 -0.09 -4.74 -7.64
CA PHE A 74 -1.19 -4.08 -6.97
C PHE A 74 -1.77 -2.93 -7.80
N SER A 75 -0.88 -2.07 -8.32
CA SER A 75 -1.26 -0.94 -9.17
C SER A 75 -1.90 -1.41 -10.47
N ASN A 76 -1.37 -2.48 -11.07
CA ASN A 76 -1.92 -3.04 -12.31
C ASN A 76 -3.33 -3.59 -12.13
N VAL A 77 -3.60 -4.30 -11.03
CA VAL A 77 -4.95 -4.82 -10.73
C VAL A 77 -5.94 -3.67 -10.50
N LEU A 78 -5.55 -2.64 -9.76
CA LEU A 78 -6.39 -1.46 -9.55
C LEU A 78 -6.68 -0.71 -10.85
N LEU A 79 -5.66 -0.49 -11.68
CA LEU A 79 -5.82 0.17 -12.98
C LEU A 79 -6.67 -0.65 -13.94
N LEU A 80 -6.47 -1.97 -13.99
CA LEU A 80 -7.30 -2.88 -14.77
C LEU A 80 -8.77 -2.75 -14.38
N MET A 81 -9.08 -2.82 -13.08
CA MET A 81 -10.45 -2.65 -12.60
C MET A 81 -11.01 -1.28 -12.98
N ALA A 82 -10.26 -0.20 -12.79
CA ALA A 82 -10.70 1.15 -13.13
C ALA A 82 -10.98 1.32 -14.64
N ILE A 83 -10.09 0.83 -15.50
CA ILE A 83 -10.24 0.87 -16.96
C ILE A 83 -11.44 0.03 -17.40
N SER A 84 -11.59 -1.19 -16.87
CA SER A 84 -12.74 -2.04 -17.15
C SER A 84 -14.04 -1.40 -16.70
N PHE A 85 -14.07 -0.68 -15.57
CA PHE A 85 -15.26 0.08 -15.17
C PHE A 85 -15.61 1.19 -16.15
N ARG A 86 -14.59 1.87 -16.66
CA ARG A 86 -14.78 2.94 -17.65
C ARG A 86 -15.31 2.40 -18.97
N SER A 87 -14.92 1.20 -19.39
CA SER A 87 -15.42 0.59 -20.62
C SER A 87 -16.84 0.04 -20.50
N ILE A 88 -17.25 -0.47 -19.33
CA ILE A 88 -18.57 -1.09 -19.14
C ILE A 88 -19.67 -0.14 -18.69
N THR A 89 -19.35 1.13 -18.39
CA THR A 89 -20.34 2.11 -17.94
C THR A 89 -20.78 2.98 -19.12
N PRO A 90 -21.86 2.61 -19.84
CA PRO A 90 -22.35 3.42 -20.96
C PRO A 90 -22.84 4.77 -20.46
N LEU A 91 -22.61 5.82 -21.27
CA LEU A 91 -23.12 7.17 -20.99
C LEU A 91 -24.66 7.21 -21.07
N ASN A 92 -25.26 6.42 -21.96
CA ASN A 92 -26.70 6.32 -22.17
C ASN A 92 -27.10 4.83 -22.32
N PRO A 93 -27.44 4.13 -21.22
CA PRO A 93 -27.75 2.71 -21.27
C PRO A 93 -29.05 2.41 -22.04
N CYS A 94 -28.96 1.55 -23.06
CA CYS A 94 -30.12 0.94 -23.70
C CYS A 94 -30.44 -0.43 -23.08
N LYS A 95 -31.72 -0.83 -23.05
CA LYS A 95 -32.14 -2.12 -22.45
C LYS A 95 -31.48 -3.34 -23.11
N SER A 96 -31.22 -3.28 -24.40
CA SER A 96 -30.63 -4.36 -25.20
C SER A 96 -29.18 -4.66 -24.80
N GLU A 97 -28.44 -3.64 -24.33
CA GLU A 97 -27.01 -3.75 -24.02
C GLU A 97 -26.74 -4.33 -22.63
N PHE A 98 -27.77 -4.47 -21.79
CA PHE A 98 -27.61 -4.96 -20.42
C PHE A 98 -26.87 -6.30 -20.36
N PHE A 99 -27.23 -7.23 -21.25
CA PHE A 99 -26.65 -8.57 -21.27
C PHE A 99 -25.20 -8.60 -21.77
N GLU A 100 -24.75 -7.56 -22.47
CA GLU A 100 -23.37 -7.44 -22.95
C GLU A 100 -22.44 -6.94 -21.84
N PHE A 101 -22.89 -5.96 -21.05
CA PHE A 101 -22.08 -5.35 -19.99
C PHE A 101 -22.14 -6.10 -18.64
N PHE A 102 -23.15 -6.96 -18.45
CA PHE A 102 -23.34 -7.67 -17.18
C PHE A 102 -22.27 -8.75 -16.89
N PRO A 103 -21.87 -9.62 -17.84
CA PRO A 103 -20.85 -10.63 -17.59
C PRO A 103 -19.48 -10.05 -17.18
N PRO A 104 -18.94 -9.01 -17.85
CA PRO A 104 -17.72 -8.34 -17.39
C PRO A 104 -17.83 -7.76 -15.97
N TYR A 105 -18.99 -7.17 -15.61
CA TYR A 105 -19.22 -6.67 -14.26
C TYR A 105 -19.15 -7.78 -13.21
N ARG A 106 -19.70 -8.98 -13.50
CA ARG A 106 -19.59 -10.16 -12.63
C ARG A 106 -18.14 -10.61 -12.46
N GLN A 107 -17.35 -10.60 -13.52
CA GLN A 107 -15.92 -10.91 -13.43
C GLN A 107 -15.19 -9.92 -12.52
N LEU A 108 -15.50 -8.62 -12.62
CA LEU A 108 -14.95 -7.62 -11.71
C LEU A 108 -15.35 -7.85 -10.25
N GLN A 109 -16.57 -8.32 -9.97
CA GLN A 109 -16.98 -8.68 -8.61
C GLN A 109 -16.15 -9.82 -8.04
N ILE A 110 -15.87 -10.85 -8.85
CA ILE A 110 -15.04 -11.99 -8.44
C ILE A 110 -13.61 -11.50 -8.19
N ILE A 111 -13.03 -10.73 -9.11
CA ILE A 111 -11.70 -10.15 -8.96
C ILE A 111 -11.63 -9.30 -7.69
N ASN A 112 -12.59 -8.41 -7.45
CA ASN A 112 -12.62 -7.58 -6.25
C ASN A 112 -12.80 -8.39 -4.96
N ARG A 113 -13.55 -9.49 -4.99
CA ARG A 113 -13.68 -10.38 -3.82
C ARG A 113 -12.35 -11.08 -3.51
N VAL A 114 -11.71 -11.66 -4.53
CA VAL A 114 -10.39 -12.30 -4.39
C VAL A 114 -9.36 -11.28 -3.92
N TRP A 115 -9.36 -10.10 -4.52
CA TRP A 115 -8.51 -8.98 -4.17
C TRP A 115 -8.66 -8.56 -2.71
N ASN A 116 -9.88 -8.31 -2.25
CA ASN A 116 -10.11 -7.93 -0.85
C ASN A 116 -9.66 -9.01 0.12
N ASN A 117 -9.77 -10.28 -0.24
CA ASN A 117 -9.29 -11.38 0.60
C ASN A 117 -7.75 -11.47 0.61
N THR A 118 -7.11 -11.41 -0.56
CA THR A 118 -5.65 -11.51 -0.71
C THR A 118 -4.95 -10.29 -0.12
N CYS A 119 -5.47 -9.10 -0.36
CA CYS A 119 -4.89 -7.83 0.09
C CYS A 119 -5.39 -7.39 1.47
N TYR A 120 -6.25 -8.18 2.14
CA TYR A 120 -6.84 -7.82 3.42
C TYR A 120 -5.79 -7.33 4.43
N LEU A 121 -4.76 -8.16 4.65
CA LEU A 121 -3.70 -7.88 5.61
C LEU A 121 -2.69 -6.88 5.05
N ALA A 122 -2.31 -7.05 3.77
CA ALA A 122 -1.30 -6.23 3.12
C ALA A 122 -1.71 -4.75 3.06
N THR A 123 -2.98 -4.46 2.73
CA THR A 123 -3.48 -3.09 2.67
C THR A 123 -3.59 -2.44 4.04
N SER A 124 -3.98 -3.19 5.08
CA SER A 124 -3.94 -2.68 6.46
C SER A 124 -2.52 -2.33 6.90
N PHE A 125 -1.55 -3.22 6.66
CA PHE A 125 -0.15 -2.94 6.98
C PHE A 125 0.39 -1.77 6.16
N ALA A 126 0.10 -1.70 4.86
CA ALA A 126 0.57 -0.63 3.99
C ALA A 126 0.08 0.76 4.42
N LEU A 127 -1.05 0.86 5.12
CA LEU A 127 -1.55 2.12 5.67
C LEU A 127 -1.08 2.39 7.09
N PHE A 128 -1.06 1.36 7.95
CA PHE A 128 -0.65 1.51 9.34
C PHE A 128 0.86 1.71 9.49
N PHE A 129 1.66 1.05 8.66
CA PHE A 129 3.11 1.07 8.78
C PHE A 129 3.71 2.47 8.52
N PRO A 130 3.32 3.23 7.47
CA PRO A 130 3.79 4.60 7.29
C PRO A 130 3.36 5.53 8.42
N LEU A 131 2.18 5.31 9.02
CA LEU A 131 1.71 6.07 10.19
C LEU A 131 2.65 5.83 11.38
N ALA A 132 2.87 4.55 11.72
CA ALA A 132 3.77 4.18 12.82
C ALA A 132 5.19 4.67 12.58
N LEU A 133 5.71 4.52 11.35
CA LEU A 133 7.03 5.03 10.97
C LEU A 133 7.11 6.55 11.06
N GLY A 134 6.09 7.29 10.63
CA GLY A 134 6.07 8.75 10.69
C GLY A 134 6.10 9.27 12.14
N VAL A 135 5.31 8.64 13.01
CA VAL A 135 5.30 8.93 14.46
C VAL A 135 6.66 8.62 15.07
N LEU A 136 7.23 7.43 14.81
CA LEU A 136 8.55 7.05 15.30
C LEU A 136 9.65 7.98 14.78
N LEU A 137 9.63 8.33 13.49
CA LEU A 137 10.56 9.28 12.87
C LEU A 137 10.46 10.66 13.53
N GLY A 138 9.25 11.17 13.76
CA GLY A 138 9.05 12.45 14.41
C GLY A 138 9.67 12.49 15.82
N TYR A 139 9.43 11.44 16.61
CA TYR A 139 10.04 11.27 17.92
C TYR A 139 11.57 11.21 17.85
N THR A 140 12.10 10.37 16.96
CA THR A 140 13.54 10.16 16.85
C THR A 140 14.26 11.41 16.35
N LEU A 141 13.68 12.15 15.39
CA LEU A 141 14.22 13.42 14.91
C LEU A 141 14.30 14.48 16.02
N ILE A 142 13.29 14.56 16.89
CA ILE A 142 13.28 15.57 17.95
C ILE A 142 14.24 15.18 19.08
N LYS A 143 14.14 13.95 19.57
CA LYS A 143 14.83 13.54 20.80
C LYS A 143 16.25 13.04 20.59
N LEU A 144 16.56 12.52 19.40
CA LEU A 144 17.82 11.85 19.10
C LEU A 144 18.53 12.49 17.89
N SER A 145 18.24 13.76 17.60
CA SER A 145 18.88 14.52 16.52
C SER A 145 20.42 14.47 16.57
N CYS A 146 21.01 14.42 17.76
CA CYS A 146 22.46 14.31 17.95
C CYS A 146 23.00 12.88 17.97
N THR A 147 22.14 11.86 18.12
CA THR A 147 22.56 10.46 18.30
C THR A 147 22.31 9.62 17.05
N ILE A 148 21.32 9.98 16.24
CA ILE A 148 20.94 9.20 15.07
C ILE A 148 21.84 9.52 13.89
N SER A 149 22.34 8.46 13.26
CA SER A 149 23.12 8.59 12.05
C SER A 149 22.25 9.12 10.91
N ILE A 150 22.79 10.08 10.15
CA ILE A 150 22.15 10.65 8.94
C ILE A 150 21.57 9.55 8.00
N PRO A 151 22.26 8.41 7.77
CA PRO A 151 21.73 7.31 6.95
C PRO A 151 20.40 6.74 7.45
N MET A 152 20.21 6.60 8.77
CA MET A 152 18.96 6.09 9.33
C MET A 152 17.80 7.07 9.08
N THR A 153 18.05 8.36 9.29
CA THR A 153 17.06 9.41 9.00
C THR A 153 16.64 9.39 7.53
N PHE A 154 17.60 9.22 6.61
CA PHE A 154 17.33 9.12 5.18
C PHE A 154 16.46 7.89 4.84
N ILE A 155 16.81 6.71 5.38
CA ILE A 155 16.05 5.46 5.19
C ILE A 155 14.60 5.65 5.64
N PHE A 156 14.39 6.16 6.85
CA PHE A 156 13.03 6.35 7.37
C PHE A 156 12.25 7.40 6.59
N ALA A 157 12.87 8.52 6.21
CA ALA A 157 12.24 9.54 5.39
C ALA A 157 11.80 8.99 4.03
N ALA A 158 12.66 8.20 3.38
CA ALA A 158 12.33 7.56 2.10
C ALA A 158 11.19 6.53 2.25
N LEU A 159 11.17 5.72 3.31
CA LEU A 159 10.07 4.79 3.60
C LEU A 159 8.75 5.53 3.86
N PHE A 160 8.79 6.61 4.65
CA PHE A 160 7.62 7.43 4.94
C PHE A 160 7.06 8.07 3.68
N LEU A 161 7.91 8.71 2.87
CA LEU A 161 7.51 9.32 1.59
C LEU A 161 6.96 8.27 0.62
N GLY A 162 7.56 7.08 0.56
CA GLY A 162 7.06 5.97 -0.25
C GLY A 162 5.65 5.55 0.17
N GLY A 163 5.42 5.36 1.47
CA GLY A 163 4.11 5.01 2.02
C GLY A 163 3.04 6.08 1.76
N VAL A 164 3.37 7.35 2.01
CA VAL A 164 2.50 8.50 1.71
C VAL A 164 2.17 8.57 0.21
N SER A 165 3.16 8.36 -0.66
CA SER A 165 2.97 8.35 -2.11
C SER A 165 2.01 7.23 -2.53
N ILE A 166 2.22 6.01 -2.05
CA ILE A 166 1.34 4.87 -2.34
C ILE A 166 -0.09 5.18 -1.90
N ALA A 167 -0.30 5.66 -0.67
CA ALA A 167 -1.62 6.04 -0.19
C ALA A 167 -2.27 7.15 -1.03
N HIS A 168 -1.48 8.17 -1.41
CA HIS A 168 -1.94 9.29 -2.22
C HIS A 168 -2.44 8.87 -3.60
N PHE A 169 -1.77 7.92 -4.26
CA PHE A 169 -2.13 7.47 -5.61
C PHE A 169 -3.14 6.32 -5.63
N THR A 170 -3.07 5.39 -4.69
CA THR A 170 -3.90 4.17 -4.73
C THR A 170 -5.31 4.40 -4.18
N VAL A 171 -5.45 5.19 -3.10
CA VAL A 171 -6.76 5.46 -2.48
C VAL A 171 -7.75 6.10 -3.46
N PRO A 172 -7.38 7.13 -4.26
CA PRO A 172 -8.29 7.70 -5.26
C PRO A 172 -8.81 6.67 -6.27
N VAL A 173 -7.96 5.75 -6.74
CA VAL A 173 -8.36 4.71 -7.70
C VAL A 173 -9.36 3.74 -7.08
N MET A 174 -9.13 3.33 -5.82
CA MET A 174 -10.08 2.49 -5.07
C MET A 174 -11.43 3.18 -4.83
N VAL A 175 -11.40 4.49 -4.53
CA VAL A 175 -12.60 5.32 -4.40
C VAL A 175 -13.34 5.36 -5.74
N GLU A 176 -12.63 5.60 -6.85
CA GLU A 176 -13.23 5.64 -8.19
C GLU A 176 -13.92 4.32 -8.53
N ILE A 177 -13.28 3.17 -8.29
CA ILE A 177 -13.90 1.85 -8.49
C ILE A 177 -15.21 1.72 -7.70
N THR A 178 -15.21 2.18 -6.44
CA THR A 178 -16.38 2.12 -5.57
C THR A 178 -17.51 3.03 -6.05
N ILE A 179 -17.18 4.24 -6.50
CA ILE A 179 -18.16 5.20 -7.07
C ILE A 179 -18.72 4.65 -8.38
N ARG A 180 -17.86 4.27 -9.33
CA ARG A 180 -18.27 3.75 -10.64
C ARG A 180 -19.13 2.51 -10.53
N SER A 181 -18.80 1.59 -9.62
CA SER A 181 -19.62 0.39 -9.41
C SER A 181 -21.00 0.70 -8.81
N ARG A 182 -21.10 1.75 -8.00
CA ARG A 182 -22.38 2.27 -7.46
C ARG A 182 -23.19 2.93 -8.57
N ASP A 183 -22.56 3.77 -9.38
CA ASP A 183 -23.19 4.47 -10.49
C ASP A 183 -23.70 3.48 -11.53
N PHE A 184 -22.89 2.48 -11.90
CA PHE A 184 -23.31 1.38 -12.76
C PHE A 184 -24.60 0.74 -12.25
N LYS A 185 -24.64 0.34 -10.96
CA LYS A 185 -25.82 -0.26 -10.35
C LYS A 185 -27.03 0.68 -10.36
N ARG A 186 -26.82 1.98 -10.11
CA ARG A 186 -27.88 3.00 -10.08
C ARG A 186 -28.47 3.24 -11.46
N THR A 187 -27.60 3.42 -12.46
CA THR A 187 -27.92 3.64 -13.87
C THR A 187 -28.76 2.49 -14.43
N TRP A 188 -28.36 1.24 -14.18
CA TRP A 188 -29.14 0.10 -14.64
C TRP A 188 -30.42 -0.13 -13.83
N LYS A 189 -30.47 0.27 -12.55
CA LYS A 189 -31.71 0.24 -11.74
C LYS A 189 -32.74 1.26 -12.22
N SER A 190 -32.32 2.39 -12.80
CA SER A 190 -33.24 3.35 -13.44
C SER A 190 -33.75 2.90 -14.80
N CYS A 191 -33.07 1.98 -15.48
CA CYS A 191 -33.58 1.39 -16.70
C CYS A 191 -34.74 0.43 -16.38
N SER A 192 -35.83 0.51 -17.15
CA SER A 192 -36.97 -0.42 -17.04
C SER A 192 -36.63 -1.79 -17.62
N LEU A 193 -35.82 -2.57 -16.89
CA LEU A 193 -35.36 -3.89 -17.29
C LEU A 193 -36.47 -4.93 -17.16
N SER A 194 -36.28 -6.09 -17.78
CA SER A 194 -37.14 -7.25 -17.55
C SER A 194 -37.05 -7.71 -16.10
N ALA A 195 -38.06 -8.42 -15.61
CA ALA A 195 -38.06 -8.99 -14.25
C ALA A 195 -36.81 -9.87 -13.98
N TYR A 196 -36.28 -10.53 -15.01
CA TYR A 196 -35.02 -11.27 -14.92
C TYR A 196 -33.80 -10.35 -14.73
N GLY A 197 -33.71 -9.27 -15.52
CA GLY A 197 -32.63 -8.27 -15.40
C GLY A 197 -32.63 -7.57 -14.03
N GLU A 198 -33.80 -7.24 -13.50
CA GLU A 198 -33.91 -6.68 -12.14
C GLU A 198 -33.41 -7.65 -11.07
N LYS A 199 -33.74 -8.94 -11.16
CA LYS A 199 -33.22 -9.97 -10.24
C LYS A 199 -31.70 -10.06 -10.33
N GLN A 200 -31.14 -10.01 -11.55
CA GLN A 200 -29.70 -10.02 -11.77
C GLN A 200 -29.01 -8.82 -11.10
N ILE A 201 -29.53 -7.60 -11.28
CA ILE A 201 -28.99 -6.39 -10.61
C ILE A 201 -29.11 -6.47 -9.09
N LYS A 202 -30.24 -6.99 -8.58
CA LYS A 202 -30.44 -7.15 -7.12
C LYS A 202 -29.40 -8.09 -6.52
N SER A 203 -29.00 -9.14 -7.25
CA SER A 203 -27.95 -10.07 -6.82
C SER A 203 -26.51 -9.56 -7.05
N CYS A 204 -26.35 -8.37 -7.63
CA CYS A 204 -25.05 -7.72 -7.76
C CYS A 204 -24.79 -6.78 -6.59
N ASP A 205 -23.67 -6.99 -5.90
CA ASP A 205 -23.16 -6.06 -4.90
C ASP A 205 -22.30 -4.95 -5.50
N THR A 206 -22.37 -3.78 -4.88
CA THR A 206 -21.43 -2.68 -5.17
C THR A 206 -20.02 -3.14 -4.81
N LEU A 207 -19.06 -2.93 -5.71
CA LEU A 207 -17.68 -3.32 -5.49
C LEU A 207 -17.06 -2.35 -4.50
N ARG A 208 -16.94 -2.80 -3.25
CA ARG A 208 -16.27 -2.07 -2.18
C ARG A 208 -14.85 -2.59 -2.06
N VAL A 209 -13.89 -1.69 -1.93
CA VAL A 209 -12.51 -2.03 -1.55
C VAL A 209 -12.39 -1.84 -0.04
N TYR A 210 -11.92 -2.89 0.65
CA TYR A 210 -11.75 -2.89 2.10
C TYR A 210 -10.27 -2.67 2.45
N LEU A 211 -10.01 -1.78 3.40
CA LEU A 211 -8.67 -1.55 3.96
C LEU A 211 -8.43 -2.54 5.11
N GLY A 212 -8.49 -3.83 4.77
CA GLY A 212 -8.59 -4.93 5.72
C GLY A 212 -9.85 -4.87 6.59
N GLY A 213 -9.73 -5.14 7.89
CA GLY A 213 -10.87 -5.26 8.80
C GLY A 213 -11.44 -3.95 9.32
N PHE A 214 -10.81 -2.83 8.99
CA PHE A 214 -11.03 -1.57 9.67
C PHE A 214 -12.09 -0.71 9.00
N CYS A 215 -11.98 -0.50 7.69
CA CYS A 215 -12.88 0.40 6.99
C CYS A 215 -13.01 0.10 5.49
N VAL A 216 -14.17 0.48 4.95
CA VAL A 216 -14.40 0.53 3.50
C VAL A 216 -13.84 1.83 2.95
N VAL A 217 -13.10 1.75 1.85
CA VAL A 217 -12.60 2.93 1.16
C VAL A 217 -13.77 3.78 0.67
N SER A 218 -13.80 5.03 1.12
CA SER A 218 -14.78 6.04 0.76
C SER A 218 -14.09 7.34 0.36
N GLU A 219 -14.82 8.26 -0.28
CA GLU A 219 -14.33 9.59 -0.67
C GLU A 219 -13.66 10.34 0.49
N LYS A 220 -14.16 10.15 1.72
CA LYS A 220 -13.63 10.75 2.94
C LYS A 220 -12.39 10.06 3.47
N SER A 221 -12.12 8.81 3.08
CA SER A 221 -11.06 7.98 3.66
C SER A 221 -9.68 8.59 3.49
N ARG A 222 -9.41 9.23 2.34
CA ARG A 222 -8.14 9.93 2.11
C ARG A 222 -7.91 11.06 3.12
N GLY A 223 -8.93 11.90 3.31
CA GLY A 223 -8.87 13.02 4.26
C GLY A 223 -8.71 12.55 5.70
N ILE A 224 -9.44 11.50 6.09
CA ILE A 224 -9.34 10.87 7.41
C ILE A 224 -7.94 10.32 7.64
N PHE A 225 -7.36 9.61 6.67
CA PHE A 225 -6.01 9.06 6.77
C PHE A 225 -4.97 10.15 7.02
N PHE A 226 -4.91 11.18 6.18
CA PHE A 226 -3.96 12.28 6.35
C PHE A 226 -4.19 13.07 7.63
N SER A 227 -5.46 13.26 8.02
CA SER A 227 -5.80 13.91 9.29
C SER A 227 -5.28 13.11 10.49
N MET A 228 -5.42 11.78 10.49
CA MET A 228 -4.88 10.93 11.55
C MET A 228 -3.35 10.98 11.60
N VAL A 229 -2.68 10.91 10.44
CA VAL A 229 -1.20 11.03 10.36
C VAL A 229 -0.72 12.33 10.98
N MET A 230 -1.31 13.46 10.58
CA MET A 230 -0.97 14.77 11.12
C MET A 230 -1.30 14.87 12.62
N TYR A 231 -2.50 14.43 13.02
CA TYR A 231 -2.95 14.49 14.41
C TYR A 231 -2.03 13.71 15.36
N TYR A 232 -1.70 12.46 15.04
CA TYR A 232 -0.83 11.64 15.89
C TYR A 232 0.61 12.14 15.88
N THR A 233 1.11 12.62 14.74
CA THR A 233 2.43 13.24 14.66
C THR A 233 2.50 14.47 15.56
N LEU A 234 1.54 15.40 15.45
CA LEU A 234 1.50 16.61 16.28
C LEU A 234 1.30 16.30 17.76
N SER A 235 0.40 15.37 18.10
CA SER A 235 0.14 14.97 19.49
C SER A 235 1.39 14.40 20.13
N LEU A 236 2.16 13.60 19.40
CA LEU A 236 3.44 13.07 19.86
C LEU A 236 4.46 14.20 20.06
N ILE A 237 4.54 15.16 19.13
CA ILE A 237 5.42 16.32 19.25
C ILE A 237 5.09 17.16 20.49
N ILE A 238 3.81 17.37 20.79
CA ILE A 238 3.33 18.15 21.94
C ILE A 238 3.58 17.42 23.27
N ALA A 239 3.51 16.10 23.28
CA ALA A 239 3.72 15.28 24.48
C ALA A 239 5.21 15.15 24.87
N LEU A 240 6.13 15.61 24.02
CA LEU A 240 7.57 15.64 24.24
C LEU A 240 8.02 16.97 24.83
#